data_AF-A0A6I3USE1-F1
#
_entry.id   AF-A0A6I3USE1-F1
#
_cell.length_a   1.000
_cell.length_b   1.000
_cell.length_c   1.000
_cell.angle_alpha   90.00
_cell.angle_beta   90.00
_cell.angle_gamma   90.00
#
_symmetry.space_group_name_H-M   'P 1'
#
loop_
_entity.id
_entity.type
_entity.pdbx_description
1 polymer ?
#
loop_
_entity_poly.entity_id
_entity_poly.type
_entity_poly.pdbx_seq_one_letter_code
_entity_poly.pdbx_strand_id
1 'polypeptide(L)'
;MCIRESSNKAYSIGIIISGLIAFRLSEKFLAAKWESILFPLVAMAIVTLTILYFPNAQMFLLFSALVGMLSQLKEVPESVFLQETVEENHLVNVYSVLEVISTLAFSVFVVLMSYIT
;
A
#
# COMPACT_ATOMS: atom_id res chain seq x y z
N MET A 1 0.40 -12.91 -20.87
CA MET A 1 -0.51 -11.73 -20.87
C MET A 1 -1.69 -11.91 -19.91
N CYS A 2 -2.44 -13.03 -19.95
CA CYS A 2 -3.59 -13.30 -19.04
C CYS A 2 -3.28 -13.20 -17.52
N ILE A 3 -2.10 -13.62 -17.07
CA ILE A 3 -1.77 -13.62 -15.62
C ILE A 3 -1.62 -12.19 -15.07
N ARG A 4 -1.04 -11.28 -15.85
CA ARG A 4 -0.81 -9.88 -15.44
C ARG A 4 -2.13 -9.11 -15.28
N GLU A 5 -3.06 -9.32 -16.20
CA GLU A 5 -4.39 -8.72 -16.16
C GLU A 5 -5.24 -9.26 -15.00
N SER A 6 -5.14 -10.56 -14.74
CA SER A 6 -5.81 -11.21 -13.60
C SER A 6 -5.28 -10.68 -12.27
N SER A 7 -3.98 -10.37 -12.20
CA SER A 7 -3.34 -9.82 -11.01
C SER A 7 -3.78 -8.38 -10.72
N ASN A 8 -3.87 -7.53 -11.74
CA ASN A 8 -4.36 -6.16 -11.56
C ASN A 8 -5.81 -6.13 -11.08
N LYS A 9 -6.67 -7.04 -11.57
CA LYS A 9 -8.04 -7.17 -11.07
C LYS A 9 -8.07 -7.64 -9.62
N ALA A 10 -7.28 -8.64 -9.26
CA ALA A 10 -7.20 -9.14 -7.88
C ALA A 10 -6.69 -8.05 -6.91
N TYR A 11 -5.67 -7.29 -7.32
CA TYR A 11 -5.16 -6.14 -6.58
C TYR A 11 -6.24 -5.07 -6.36
N SER A 12 -6.96 -4.71 -7.43
CA SER A 12 -8.05 -3.72 -7.36
C SER A 12 -9.22 -4.18 -6.48
N ILE A 13 -9.62 -5.46 -6.56
CA ILE A 13 -10.63 -6.05 -5.68
C ILE A 13 -10.17 -6.01 -4.21
N GLY A 14 -8.89 -6.33 -3.97
CA GLY A 14 -8.27 -6.24 -2.66
C GLY A 14 -8.38 -4.83 -2.07
N ILE A 15 -8.08 -3.80 -2.88
CA ILE A 15 -8.21 -2.38 -2.52
C ILE A 15 -9.65 -1.99 -2.17
N ILE A 16 -10.63 -2.44 -2.95
CA ILE A 16 -12.04 -2.04 -2.72
C ILE A 16 -12.57 -2.65 -1.41
N ILE A 17 -12.29 -3.94 -1.18
CA ILE A 17 -12.72 -4.64 0.03
C ILE A 17 -12.00 -4.07 1.25
N SER A 18 -10.70 -3.81 1.13
CA SER A 18 -9.90 -3.26 2.22
C SER A 18 -10.25 -1.82 2.54
N GLY A 19 -10.55 -0.98 1.55
CA GLY A 19 -10.99 0.39 1.77
C GLY A 19 -12.27 0.45 2.61
N LEU A 20 -13.22 -0.46 2.36
CA LEU A 20 -14.45 -0.55 3.15
C LEU A 20 -14.19 -1.01 4.59
N ILE A 21 -13.29 -1.97 4.79
CA ILE A 21 -12.92 -2.49 6.11
C ILE A 21 -12.08 -1.46 6.89
N ALA A 22 -11.13 -0.82 6.22
CA ALA A 22 -10.28 0.23 6.76
C ALA A 22 -11.11 1.45 7.17
N PHE A 23 -12.13 1.83 6.40
CA PHE A 23 -13.05 2.90 6.80
C PHE A 23 -13.81 2.55 8.09
N ARG A 24 -14.23 1.30 8.26
CA ARG A 24 -14.91 0.83 9.48
C ARG A 24 -13.97 0.68 10.69
N LEU A 25 -12.71 0.30 10.48
CA LEU A 25 -11.71 0.18 11.55
C LEU A 25 -10.91 1.47 11.78
N SER A 26 -11.07 2.49 10.93
CA SER A 26 -10.34 3.78 10.96
C SER A 26 -10.39 4.41 12.35
N GLU A 27 -11.55 4.42 13.00
CA GLU A 27 -11.70 4.98 14.35
C GLU A 27 -10.86 4.24 15.41
N LYS A 28 -10.66 2.91 15.26
CA LYS A 28 -9.80 2.13 16.16
C LYS A 28 -8.31 2.28 15.84
N PHE A 29 -7.98 2.45 14.56
CA PHE A 29 -6.61 2.68 14.11
C PHE A 29 -6.11 4.09 14.43
N LEU A 30 -7.01 5.08 14.46
CA LEU A 30 -6.74 6.46 14.91
C LEU A 30 -6.28 6.53 16.38
N ALA A 31 -6.66 5.57 17.22
CA ALA A 31 -6.21 5.48 18.61
C ALA A 31 -4.74 5.00 18.74
N ALA A 32 -4.22 4.27 17.75
CA ALA A 32 -2.86 3.73 17.73
C ALA A 32 -2.13 4.10 16.42
N LYS A 33 -2.04 5.41 16.16
CA LYS A 33 -1.57 6.00 14.89
C LYS A 33 -0.28 5.39 14.34
N TRP A 34 0.70 5.11 15.21
CA TRP A 34 2.00 4.56 14.81
C TRP A 34 1.96 3.07 14.46
N GLU A 35 1.24 2.27 15.24
CA GLU A 35 1.13 0.82 14.99
C GLU A 35 0.31 0.54 13.73
N SER A 36 -0.69 1.38 13.46
CA SER A 36 -1.52 1.29 12.27
C SER A 36 -0.76 1.51 10.96
N ILE A 37 0.35 2.25 10.98
CA ILE A 37 1.16 2.54 9.79
C ILE A 37 2.27 1.49 9.63
N LEU A 38 2.94 1.13 10.74
CA LEU A 38 4.06 0.19 10.72
C LEU A 38 3.64 -1.25 10.47
N PHE A 39 2.50 -1.69 11.04
CA PHE A 39 2.00 -3.05 10.87
C PHE A 39 1.73 -3.43 9.40
N PRO A 40 0.91 -2.67 8.63
CA PRO A 40 0.68 -2.98 7.23
C PRO A 40 1.95 -2.86 6.38
N LEU A 41 2.86 -1.94 6.70
CA LEU A 41 4.12 -1.78 5.98
C LEU A 41 5.02 -3.02 6.10
N VAL A 42 5.21 -3.54 7.32
CA VAL A 42 5.99 -4.76 7.57
C VAL A 42 5.30 -5.97 6.95
N ALA A 43 3.97 -6.07 7.07
CA ALA A 43 3.19 -7.15 6.46
C ALA A 43 3.33 -7.15 4.93
N MET A 44 3.28 -5.98 4.27
CA MET A 44 3.52 -5.87 2.83
C MET A 44 4.91 -6.35 2.44
N ALA A 45 5.95 -5.95 3.17
CA ALA A 45 7.32 -6.39 2.89
C ALA A 45 7.47 -7.92 2.98
N ILE A 46 6.88 -8.55 4.00
CA ILE A 46 6.89 -10.02 4.16
C ILE A 46 6.15 -10.70 3.00
N VAL A 47 5.00 -10.16 2.60
CA VAL A 47 4.20 -10.73 1.50
C VAL A 47 4.95 -10.60 0.18
N THR A 48 5.58 -9.46 -0.10
CA THR A 48 6.42 -9.27 -1.28
C THR A 48 7.63 -10.22 -1.30
N LEU A 49 8.29 -10.44 -0.18
CA LEU A 49 9.37 -11.43 -0.08
C LEU A 49 8.85 -12.85 -0.33
N THR A 50 7.66 -13.19 0.19
CA THR A 50 7.05 -14.51 -0.01
C THR A 50 6.68 -14.76 -1.47
N ILE A 51 6.23 -13.73 -2.19
CA ILE A 51 6.01 -13.78 -3.65
C ILE A 51 7.30 -14.13 -4.39
N LEU A 52 8.43 -13.55 -3.98
CA LEU A 52 9.74 -13.79 -4.61
C LEU A 52 10.18 -15.26 -4.44
N TYR A 53 9.93 -15.86 -3.28
CA TYR A 53 10.33 -17.24 -2.97
C TYR A 53 9.40 -18.30 -3.59
N PHE A 54 8.12 -18.00 -3.80
CA PHE A 54 7.14 -18.95 -4.32
C PHE A 54 6.45 -18.41 -5.59
N PRO A 55 7.04 -18.62 -6.79
CA PRO A 55 6.51 -18.13 -8.06
C PRO A 55 5.36 -19.01 -8.57
N ASN A 56 4.31 -19.20 -7.75
CA ASN A 56 3.08 -19.88 -8.13
C ASN A 56 2.02 -18.85 -8.53
N ALA A 57 1.45 -18.98 -9.73
CA ALA A 57 0.47 -18.04 -10.29
C ALA A 57 -0.77 -17.83 -9.39
N GLN A 58 -1.25 -18.87 -8.70
CA GLN A 58 -2.43 -18.73 -7.81
C GLN A 58 -2.08 -17.97 -6.51
N MET A 59 -0.91 -18.27 -5.94
CA MET A 59 -0.40 -17.58 -4.75
C MET A 59 -0.08 -16.12 -5.06
N PHE A 60 0.44 -15.83 -6.26
CA PHE A 60 0.72 -14.48 -6.73
C PHE A 60 -0.54 -13.60 -6.78
N LEU A 61 -1.67 -14.14 -7.25
CA LEU A 61 -2.94 -13.42 -7.28
C LEU A 61 -3.47 -13.11 -5.87
N LEU A 62 -3.38 -14.09 -4.97
CA LEU A 62 -3.84 -13.96 -3.59
C LEU A 62 -2.98 -12.95 -2.82
N PHE A 63 -1.65 -13.04 -2.95
CA PHE A 63 -0.73 -12.08 -2.36
C PHE A 63 -0.86 -10.68 -2.96
N SER A 64 -1.12 -10.55 -4.26
CA SER A 64 -1.40 -9.24 -4.87
C SER A 64 -2.65 -8.59 -4.28
N ALA A 65 -3.74 -9.35 -4.10
CA ALA A 65 -4.93 -8.84 -3.42
C ALA A 65 -4.64 -8.44 -1.96
N LEU A 66 -3.81 -9.22 -1.27
CA LEU A 66 -3.43 -8.96 0.12
C LEU A 66 -2.51 -7.73 0.26
N VAL A 67 -1.58 -7.51 -0.68
CA VAL A 67 -0.75 -6.30 -0.75
C VAL A 67 -1.62 -5.06 -0.99
N GLY A 68 -2.56 -5.12 -1.93
CA GLY A 68 -3.52 -4.03 -2.17
C GLY A 68 -4.43 -3.77 -0.96
N MET A 69 -4.75 -4.82 -0.20
CA MET A 69 -5.48 -4.68 1.05
C MET A 69 -4.68 -3.95 2.12
N LEU A 70 -3.43 -4.34 2.33
CA LEU A 70 -2.55 -3.74 3.32
C LEU A 70 -2.14 -2.30 2.95
N SER A 71 -2.03 -1.97 1.67
CA SER A 71 -1.66 -0.60 1.24
C SER A 71 -2.72 0.42 1.65
N GLN A 72 -4.01 0.10 1.45
CA GLN A 72 -5.13 0.95 1.88
C GLN A 72 -5.17 1.13 3.39
N LEU A 73 -4.79 0.09 4.15
CA LEU A 73 -4.75 0.17 5.60
C LEU A 73 -3.69 1.14 6.11
N LYS A 74 -2.61 1.37 5.35
CA LYS A 74 -1.58 2.39 5.64
C LYS A 74 -1.97 3.78 5.16
N GLU A 75 -2.50 3.90 3.94
CA GLU A 75 -2.81 5.18 3.30
C GLU A 75 -3.89 5.97 4.05
N VAL A 76 -4.93 5.30 4.55
CA VAL A 76 -6.03 5.94 5.30
C VAL A 76 -5.51 6.69 6.55
N PRO A 77 -4.86 6.04 7.54
CA PRO A 77 -4.38 6.73 8.74
C PRO A 77 -3.29 7.76 8.45
N GLU A 78 -2.44 7.55 7.43
CA GLU A 78 -1.44 8.54 7.00
C GLU A 78 -2.11 9.81 6.49
N SER A 79 -3.17 9.67 5.69
CA SER A 79 -3.92 10.82 5.18
C SER A 79 -4.64 11.59 6.30
N VAL A 80 -5.27 10.87 7.24
CA VAL A 80 -5.93 11.52 8.40
C VAL A 80 -4.90 12.22 9.29
N PHE A 81 -3.74 11.61 9.51
CA PHE A 81 -2.67 12.23 10.30
C PHE A 81 -2.14 13.52 9.67
N LEU A 82 -1.93 13.54 8.35
CA LEU A 82 -1.50 14.73 7.64
C LEU A 82 -2.57 15.83 7.66
N GLN A 83 -3.85 15.46 7.55
CA GLN A 83 -4.98 16.38 7.65
C GLN A 83 -5.11 17.00 9.05
N GLU A 84 -4.83 16.24 10.11
CA GLU A 84 -4.86 16.78 11.48
C GLU A 84 -3.64 17.65 11.83
N THR A 85 -2.50 17.44 11.15
CA THR A 85 -1.22 18.07 11.52
C THR A 85 -0.91 19.32 10.68
N VAL A 86 -1.45 19.43 9.47
CA VAL A 86 -1.12 20.48 8.50
C VAL A 86 -2.33 21.38 8.23
N GLU A 87 -2.13 22.69 8.22
CA GLU A 87 -3.17 23.65 7.82
C GLU A 87 -3.65 23.39 6.38
N GLU A 88 -4.98 23.46 6.15
CA GLU A 88 -5.61 23.16 4.85
C GLU A 88 -4.95 23.89 3.66
N ASN A 89 -4.48 25.11 3.90
CA ASN A 89 -3.82 25.98 2.92
C ASN A 89 -2.53 25.37 2.37
N HIS A 90 -1.87 24.52 3.13
CA HIS A 90 -0.60 23.86 2.80
C HIS A 90 -0.74 22.35 2.61
N LEU A 91 -1.87 21.77 3.00
CA LEU A 91 -2.15 20.34 2.94
C LEU A 91 -1.93 19.77 1.55
N VAL A 92 -2.49 20.41 0.51
CA VAL A 92 -2.34 19.97 -0.89
C VAL A 92 -0.87 19.94 -1.30
N ASN A 93 -0.09 20.94 -0.92
CA ASN A 93 1.33 21.01 -1.26
C ASN A 93 2.13 19.89 -0.58
N VAL A 94 1.82 19.57 0.68
CA VAL A 94 2.46 18.46 1.41
C VAL A 94 2.12 17.12 0.76
N TYR A 95 0.85 16.87 0.40
CA TYR A 95 0.46 15.67 -0.33
C TYR A 95 1.19 15.54 -1.67
N SER A 96 1.27 16.62 -2.45
CA SER A 96 1.98 16.61 -3.72
C SER A 96 3.46 16.28 -3.55
N VAL A 97 4.14 16.82 -2.52
CA VAL A 97 5.54 16.49 -2.23
C VAL A 97 5.70 15.01 -1.85
N LEU A 98 4.80 14.46 -1.03
CA LEU A 98 4.82 13.04 -0.65
C LEU A 98 4.59 12.11 -1.84
N GLU A 99 3.68 12.46 -2.75
CA GLU A 99 3.43 11.71 -3.98
C GLU A 99 4.65 11.72 -4.91
N VAL A 100 5.31 12.87 -5.05
CA VAL A 100 6.56 13.00 -5.82
C VAL A 100 7.67 12.13 -5.22
N ILE A 101 7.87 12.19 -3.90
CA ILE A 101 8.86 11.34 -3.20
C ILE A 101 8.54 9.86 -3.40
N SER A 102 7.28 9.46 -3.27
CA SER A 102 6.85 8.07 -3.44
C SER A 102 7.09 7.57 -4.87
N THR A 103 6.81 8.41 -5.87
CA THR A 103 7.05 8.10 -7.28
C THR A 103 8.54 7.96 -7.60
N LEU A 104 9.38 8.83 -7.02
CA LEU A 104 10.83 8.73 -7.14
C LEU A 104 11.37 7.46 -6.48
N ALA A 105 10.92 7.15 -5.27
CA ALA A 105 11.32 5.95 -4.55
C ALA A 105 10.96 4.69 -5.35
N PHE A 106 9.71 4.61 -5.86
CA PHE A 106 9.27 3.51 -6.70
C PHE A 106 10.14 3.37 -7.96
N SER A 107 10.46 4.48 -8.63
CA SER A 107 11.32 4.48 -9.81
C SER A 107 12.72 3.92 -9.52
N VAL A 108 13.35 4.33 -8.40
CA VAL A 108 14.65 3.80 -7.96
C VAL A 108 14.56 2.31 -7.64
N PHE A 109 13.49 1.86 -6.96
CA PHE A 109 13.27 0.45 -6.65
C PHE A 109 13.12 -0.41 -7.91
N VAL A 110 12.40 0.08 -8.93
CA VAL A 110 12.26 -0.64 -10.21
C VAL A 110 13.60 -0.82 -10.90
N VAL A 111 14.44 0.22 -10.94
CA VAL A 111 15.80 0.14 -11.50
C VAL A 111 16.66 -0.86 -10.72
N LEU A 112 16.58 -0.84 -9.40
CA LEU A 112 17.31 -1.77 -8.53
C LEU A 112 16.88 -3.22 -8.76
N MET A 113 15.56 -3.48 -8.86
CA MET A 113 15.03 -4.80 -9.17
C MET A 113 15.44 -5.27 -10.57
N SER A 114 15.49 -4.37 -11.55
CA SER A 114 15.98 -4.67 -12.90
C SER A 114 17.47 -5.01 -12.96
N TYR A 115 18.25 -4.66 -11.94
CA TYR A 115 19.66 -5.06 -11.85
C TYR A 115 19.82 -6.44 -11.20
N ILE A 116 18.88 -6.84 -10.33
CA ILE A 116 18.91 -8.09 -9.58
C ILE A 116 18.25 -9.25 -10.36
N THR A 117 17.26 -8.96 -11.21
CA THR A 117 16.49 -9.93 -12.02
C THR A 117 16.95 -9.95 -13.46
#